data_AF-A0A816HIF6-F1
#
_entry.id   AF-A0A816HIF6-F1
#
_cell.length_a   1.000
_cell.length_b   1.000
_cell.length_c   1.000
_cell.angle_alpha   90.00
_cell.angle_beta   90.00
_cell.angle_gamma   90.00
#
_symmetry.space_group_name_H-M   'P 1'
#
loop_
_entity.id
_entity.type
_entity.pdbx_description
1 polymer ?
#
loop_
_entity_poly.entity_id
_entity_poly.type
_entity_poly.pdbx_seq_one_letter_code
_entity_poly.pdbx_strand_id
1 'polypeptide(L)'
;MMLTEPGHRAYSRYQHEIARTNRTITFDELLKMKHKENSEDFRLKQRCLQPGHYAEHVRNWLKYFSSKQIYIIDGEAFRQDPRPILDDLQHSFLQLKNSRKSSQLVRFNRKKGFFCPISSKHRFRCLGNSKGRSYQPMSSQSREYLTNYYLSHNRILIKLLRDYNYSLPSWLSDK
;
A
#
# COMPACT_ATOMS: atom_id res chain seq x y z
N MET A 1 8.66 -2.93 4.89
CA MET A 1 8.02 -2.35 3.69
C MET A 1 6.57 -2.81 3.61
N MET A 2 5.59 -1.91 3.44
CA MET A 2 4.17 -2.27 3.37
C MET A 2 3.68 -2.26 1.93
N LEU A 3 3.09 -3.37 1.48
CA LEU A 3 2.61 -3.55 0.11
C LEU A 3 1.09 -3.69 0.09
N THR A 4 0.42 -2.96 -0.79
CA THR A 4 -1.04 -3.02 -1.02
C THR A 4 -1.28 -3.39 -2.47
N GLU A 5 -2.52 -3.71 -2.86
CA GLU A 5 -2.83 -3.96 -4.25
C GLU A 5 -2.42 -2.73 -5.10
N PRO A 6 -1.56 -2.89 -6.13
CA PRO A 6 -0.91 -1.75 -6.77
C PRO A 6 -1.89 -0.87 -7.56
N GLY A 7 -2.99 -1.43 -8.06
CA GLY A 7 -4.07 -0.67 -8.69
C GLY A 7 -4.84 0.19 -7.69
N HIS A 8 -5.23 -0.36 -6.54
CA HIS A 8 -5.82 0.41 -5.44
C HIS A 8 -4.88 1.51 -4.95
N ARG A 9 -3.59 1.20 -4.82
CA ARG A 9 -2.57 2.17 -4.43
C ARG A 9 -2.44 3.31 -5.45
N ALA A 10 -2.40 2.98 -6.75
CA ALA A 10 -2.33 3.99 -7.82
C ALA A 10 -3.55 4.90 -7.80
N TYR A 11 -4.75 4.33 -7.67
CA TYR A 11 -6.00 5.09 -7.57
C TYR A 11 -6.04 5.98 -6.33
N SER A 12 -5.63 5.46 -5.17
CA SER A 12 -5.53 6.24 -3.94
C SER A 12 -4.52 7.39 -4.08
N ARG A 13 -3.43 7.23 -4.84
CA ARG A 13 -2.49 8.31 -5.12
C ARG A 13 -3.11 9.38 -6.01
N TYR A 14 -3.77 8.98 -7.09
CA TYR A 14 -4.52 9.91 -7.96
C TYR A 14 -5.53 10.73 -7.15
N GLN A 15 -6.36 10.06 -6.34
CA GLN A 15 -7.33 10.71 -5.47
C GLN A 15 -6.71 11.68 -4.45
N HIS A 16 -5.49 11.39 -3.97
CA HIS A 16 -4.75 12.28 -3.10
C HIS A 16 -4.25 13.54 -3.82
N GLU A 17 -3.83 13.42 -5.08
CA GLU A 17 -3.34 14.54 -5.90
C GLU A 17 -4.48 15.46 -6.37
N ILE A 18 -5.59 14.89 -6.86
CA ILE A 18 -6.74 15.71 -7.31
C ILE A 18 -7.39 16.43 -6.14
N ALA A 19 -7.42 15.86 -4.93
CA ALA A 19 -7.95 16.54 -3.75
C ALA A 19 -7.13 17.78 -3.31
N ARG A 20 -5.94 18.00 -3.91
CA ARG A 20 -5.04 19.13 -3.62
C ARG A 20 -4.87 20.07 -4.81
N THR A 21 -5.48 19.76 -5.95
CA THR A 21 -5.26 20.47 -7.22
C THR A 21 -6.58 20.75 -7.91
N ASN A 22 -6.64 21.77 -8.77
CA ASN A 22 -7.84 22.08 -9.56
C ASN A 22 -7.90 21.26 -10.86
N ARG A 23 -7.34 20.04 -10.87
CA ARG A 23 -7.31 19.19 -12.06
C ARG A 23 -8.69 18.57 -12.31
N THR A 24 -9.11 18.55 -13.55
CA THR A 24 -10.38 17.97 -13.99
C THR A 24 -10.22 16.61 -14.68
N ILE A 25 -8.99 16.20 -15.02
CA ILE A 25 -8.73 14.92 -15.69
C ILE A 25 -9.21 13.75 -14.84
N THR A 26 -9.99 12.87 -15.47
CA THR A 26 -10.47 11.64 -14.84
C THR A 26 -9.35 10.60 -14.78
N PHE A 27 -9.51 9.60 -13.91
CA PHE A 27 -8.52 8.53 -13.82
C PHE A 27 -8.47 7.69 -15.11
N ASP A 28 -9.61 7.46 -15.76
CA ASP A 28 -9.69 6.72 -17.03
C ASP A 28 -8.94 7.44 -18.16
N GLU A 29 -9.12 8.76 -18.29
CA GLU A 29 -8.38 9.58 -19.25
C GLU A 29 -6.87 9.53 -18.96
N LEU A 30 -6.49 9.70 -17.69
CA LEU A 30 -5.10 9.64 -17.25
C LEU A 30 -4.44 8.31 -17.63
N LEU A 31 -5.12 7.17 -17.45
CA LEU A 31 -4.59 5.86 -17.83
C LEU A 31 -4.43 5.69 -19.35
N LYS A 32 -5.30 6.31 -20.16
CA LYS A 32 -5.26 6.21 -21.63
C LYS A 32 -4.17 7.11 -22.27
N MET A 33 -3.58 8.05 -21.54
CA MET A 33 -2.54 8.94 -22.06
C MET A 33 -1.31 8.18 -22.57
N LYS A 34 -0.78 8.60 -23.73
CA LYS A 34 0.41 8.01 -24.38
C LYS A 34 1.67 8.79 -24.06
N HIS A 35 2.83 8.11 -24.13
CA HIS A 35 4.16 8.62 -23.76
C HIS A 35 4.64 9.92 -24.44
N LYS A 36 4.00 10.36 -25.53
CA LYS A 36 4.45 11.52 -26.32
C LYS A 36 3.98 12.87 -25.76
N GLU A 37 3.10 12.89 -24.77
CA GLU A 37 2.67 14.14 -24.15
C GLU A 37 3.62 14.47 -22.99
N ASN A 38 4.53 15.42 -23.18
CA ASN A 38 5.34 16.02 -22.11
C ASN A 38 4.47 16.88 -21.16
N SER A 39 3.28 16.38 -20.81
CA SER A 39 2.29 17.05 -19.99
C SER A 39 2.50 16.72 -18.51
N GLU A 40 2.08 17.65 -17.65
CA GLU A 40 2.03 17.42 -16.20
C GLU A 40 1.14 16.22 -15.83
N ASP A 41 0.15 15.89 -16.66
CA ASP A 41 -0.71 14.73 -16.47
C ASP A 41 0.01 13.42 -16.78
N PHE A 42 0.88 13.39 -17.80
CA PHE A 42 1.74 12.23 -18.01
C PHE A 42 2.67 11.97 -16.79
N ARG A 43 3.23 13.04 -16.20
CA ARG A 43 4.00 12.94 -14.95
C ARG A 43 3.13 12.47 -13.78
N LEU A 44 1.88 12.93 -13.69
CA LEU A 44 0.91 12.44 -12.69
C LEU A 44 0.64 10.94 -12.86
N LYS A 45 0.42 10.46 -14.10
CA LYS A 45 0.27 9.04 -14.42
C LYS A 45 1.48 8.24 -13.90
N GLN A 46 2.70 8.68 -14.21
CA GLN A 46 3.92 8.01 -13.74
C GLN A 46 4.02 7.98 -12.20
N ARG A 47 3.74 9.11 -11.53
CA ARG A 47 3.73 9.19 -10.05
C ARG A 47 2.67 8.27 -9.41
N CYS A 48 1.57 7.99 -10.10
CA CYS A 48 0.57 7.03 -9.64
C CYS A 48 1.05 5.59 -9.83
N LEU A 49 1.57 5.26 -11.03
CA LEU A 49 1.81 3.88 -11.44
C LEU A 49 3.18 3.31 -11.01
N GLN A 50 4.27 4.04 -11.24
CA GLN A 50 5.65 3.53 -11.04
C GLN A 50 5.94 3.07 -9.61
N PRO A 51 5.45 3.75 -8.56
CA PRO A 51 5.69 3.26 -7.20
C PRO A 51 4.94 1.96 -6.86
N GLY A 52 4.07 1.46 -7.75
CA GLY A 52 3.48 0.11 -7.68
C GLY A 52 4.37 -0.98 -8.29
N HIS A 53 5.52 -0.64 -8.89
CA HIS A 53 6.50 -1.59 -9.42
C HIS A 53 7.34 -2.23 -8.30
N TYR A 54 6.66 -2.91 -7.36
CA TYR A 54 7.26 -3.32 -6.09
C TYR A 54 8.53 -4.18 -6.24
N ALA A 55 8.58 -5.08 -7.22
CA ALA A 55 9.74 -5.94 -7.40
C ALA A 55 11.02 -5.14 -7.67
N GLU A 56 10.93 -4.05 -8.43
CA GLU A 56 12.06 -3.15 -8.70
C GLU A 56 12.52 -2.47 -7.41
N HIS A 57 11.58 -1.91 -6.66
CA HIS A 57 11.87 -1.22 -5.40
C HIS A 57 12.46 -2.17 -4.35
N VAL A 58 11.88 -3.37 -4.18
CA VAL A 58 12.39 -4.40 -3.25
C VAL A 58 13.81 -4.82 -3.65
N ARG A 59 14.08 -5.07 -4.94
CA ARG A 59 15.44 -5.40 -5.42
C ARG A 59 16.44 -4.30 -5.09
N ASN A 60 16.05 -3.04 -5.25
CA ASN A 60 16.94 -1.93 -4.91
C ASN A 60 17.31 -1.91 -3.43
N TRP A 61 16.38 -2.21 -2.52
CA TRP A 61 16.70 -2.36 -1.10
C TRP A 61 17.59 -3.58 -0.82
N LEU A 62 17.32 -4.70 -1.48
CA LEU A 62 18.10 -5.95 -1.32
C LEU A 62 19.55 -5.85 -1.82
N LYS A 63 19.92 -4.81 -2.59
CA LYS A 63 21.33 -4.51 -2.92
C LYS A 63 22.14 -4.09 -1.70
N TYR A 64 21.49 -3.52 -0.69
CA TYR A 64 22.17 -2.88 0.45
C TYR A 64 21.85 -3.56 1.79
N PHE A 65 20.69 -4.22 1.89
CA PHE A 65 20.25 -4.88 3.12
C PHE A 65 20.00 -6.36 2.85
N SER A 66 20.39 -7.21 3.79
CA SER A 66 20.01 -8.63 3.74
C SER A 66 18.50 -8.78 3.84
N SER A 67 17.94 -9.85 3.28
CA SER A 67 16.49 -10.06 3.32
C SER A 67 15.94 -10.16 4.75
N LYS A 68 16.74 -10.70 5.68
CA LYS A 68 16.40 -10.79 7.10
C LYS A 68 16.23 -9.42 7.79
N GLN A 69 16.71 -8.33 7.19
CA GLN A 69 16.57 -6.97 7.71
C GLN A 69 15.39 -6.20 7.09
N ILE A 70 14.61 -6.84 6.21
CA ILE A 70 13.46 -6.22 5.56
C ILE A 70 12.22 -7.03 5.92
N TYR A 71 11.29 -6.42 6.65
CA TYR A 71 10.01 -7.04 6.93
C TYR A 71 8.94 -6.59 5.93
N ILE A 72 8.33 -7.51 5.19
CA ILE A 72 7.26 -7.21 4.22
C ILE A 72 5.89 -7.34 4.92
N ILE A 73 5.11 -6.25 4.91
CA ILE A 73 3.78 -6.19 5.50
C ILE A 73 2.75 -6.27 4.38
N ASP A 74 1.79 -7.18 4.52
CA ASP A 74 0.54 -7.14 3.75
C ASP A 74 -0.33 -5.98 4.25
N GLY A 75 -0.46 -4.96 3.41
CA GLY A 75 -1.22 -3.76 3.72
C GLY A 75 -2.74 -3.97 3.76
N GLU A 76 -3.29 -4.97 3.08
CA GLU A 76 -4.72 -5.27 3.18
C GLU A 76 -5.03 -5.96 4.51
N ALA A 77 -4.23 -6.95 4.89
CA ALA A 77 -4.32 -7.58 6.20
C ALA A 77 -4.11 -6.56 7.33
N PHE A 78 -3.10 -5.67 7.20
CA PHE A 78 -2.85 -4.62 8.20
C PHE A 78 -4.01 -3.62 8.32
N ARG A 79 -4.67 -3.30 7.21
CA ARG A 79 -5.84 -2.43 7.20
C ARG A 79 -7.04 -3.08 7.90
N GLN A 80 -7.24 -4.39 7.68
CA GLN A 80 -8.32 -5.17 8.28
C GLN A 80 -8.11 -5.36 9.78
N ASP A 81 -6.93 -5.84 10.18
CA ASP A 81 -6.53 -5.96 11.57
C ASP A 81 -5.00 -5.87 11.70
N PRO A 82 -4.46 -4.75 12.19
CA PRO A 82 -3.02 -4.59 12.35
C PRO A 82 -2.45 -5.42 13.51
N ARG A 83 -3.28 -5.95 14.42
CA ARG A 83 -2.81 -6.55 15.67
C ARG A 83 -1.89 -7.75 15.48
N PRO A 84 -2.24 -8.77 14.67
CA PRO A 84 -1.36 -9.93 14.47
C PRO A 84 -0.02 -9.55 13.84
N ILE A 85 -0.04 -8.60 12.91
CA ILE A 85 1.18 -8.10 12.23
C ILE A 85 2.05 -7.31 13.20
N LEU A 86 1.46 -6.49 14.09
CA LEU A 86 2.20 -5.78 15.11
C LEU A 86 2.82 -6.75 16.12
N ASP A 87 2.11 -7.81 16.51
CA ASP A 87 2.66 -8.81 17.41
C ASP A 87 3.83 -9.55 16.75
N ASP A 88 3.68 -10.04 15.51
CA ASP A 88 4.78 -10.69 14.77
C ASP A 88 5.99 -9.75 14.53
N LEU A 89 5.73 -8.49 14.17
CA LEU A 89 6.78 -7.50 13.99
C LEU A 89 7.56 -7.27 15.30
N GLN A 90 6.88 -7.16 16.43
CA GLN A 90 7.54 -6.94 17.73
C GLN A 90 8.33 -8.17 18.19
N HIS A 91 7.75 -9.37 18.07
CA HIS A 91 8.30 -10.59 18.66
C HIS A 91 9.29 -11.31 17.75
N SER A 92 8.92 -11.50 16.47
CA SER A 92 9.69 -12.32 15.53
C SER A 92 10.75 -11.49 14.82
N PHE A 93 10.39 -10.30 14.33
CA PHE A 93 11.28 -9.48 13.51
C PHE A 93 12.18 -8.56 14.36
N LEU A 94 11.60 -7.76 15.27
CA LEU A 94 12.35 -6.81 16.10
C LEU A 94 12.88 -7.41 17.42
N GLN A 95 12.36 -8.56 17.84
CA GLN A 95 12.76 -9.28 19.05
C GLN A 95 12.77 -8.39 20.31
N LEU A 96 11.72 -7.59 20.49
CA LEU A 96 11.59 -6.66 21.61
C LEU A 96 11.35 -7.42 22.93
N LYS A 97 12.23 -7.21 23.93
CA LYS A 97 12.12 -7.88 25.25
C LYS A 97 10.87 -7.49 26.06
N ASN A 98 10.43 -6.24 25.94
CA ASN A 98 9.30 -5.67 26.71
C ASN A 98 8.20 -5.15 25.77
N SER A 99 7.81 -5.94 24.76
CA SER A 99 6.73 -5.60 23.83
C SER A 99 5.38 -5.51 24.55
N ARG A 100 4.57 -4.52 24.19
CA ARG A 100 3.18 -4.43 24.65
C ARG A 100 2.29 -5.27 23.74
N LYS A 101 1.20 -5.80 24.29
CA LYS A 101 0.19 -6.51 23.48
C LYS A 101 -0.36 -5.55 22.43
N SER A 102 -0.51 -6.00 21.19
CA SER A 102 -1.12 -5.19 20.13
C SER A 102 -2.49 -4.59 20.49
N SER A 103 -3.29 -5.29 21.31
CA SER A 103 -4.56 -4.78 21.85
C SER A 103 -4.43 -3.53 22.72
N GLN A 104 -3.24 -3.29 23.28
CA GLN A 104 -2.89 -2.08 24.04
C GLN A 104 -2.31 -0.98 23.15
N LEU A 105 -1.96 -1.29 21.90
CA LEU A 105 -1.39 -0.34 20.93
C LEU A 105 -2.47 0.27 20.04
N VAL A 106 -3.45 -0.51 19.62
CA VAL A 106 -4.45 -0.12 18.62
C VAL A 106 -5.83 -0.67 18.96
N ARG A 107 -6.88 0.10 18.63
CA ARG A 107 -8.29 -0.31 18.79
C ARG A 107 -9.11 0.11 17.57
N PHE A 108 -10.03 -0.74 17.15
CA PHE A 108 -10.95 -0.42 16.06
C PHE A 108 -11.90 0.71 16.46
N ASN A 109 -12.06 1.71 15.59
CA ASN A 109 -13.06 2.74 15.74
C ASN A 109 -14.15 2.58 14.67
N ARG A 110 -15.37 2.19 15.09
CA ARG A 110 -16.51 1.97 14.20
C ARG A 110 -16.89 3.20 13.37
N LYS A 111 -16.86 4.40 13.96
CA LYS A 111 -17.21 5.65 13.26
C LYS A 111 -16.20 6.01 12.17
N LYS A 112 -14.91 5.75 12.43
CA LYS A 112 -13.82 6.00 11.48
C LYS A 112 -13.72 4.88 10.45
N GLY A 113 -14.09 3.65 10.81
CA GLY A 113 -13.95 2.45 9.98
C GLY A 113 -12.53 1.88 9.95
N PHE A 114 -11.64 2.30 10.86
CA PHE A 114 -10.23 1.89 10.89
C PHE A 114 -9.75 1.65 12.32
N PHE A 115 -8.65 0.89 12.45
CA PHE A 115 -7.88 0.81 13.68
C PHE A 115 -7.14 2.13 13.96
N CYS A 116 -7.18 2.56 15.21
CA CYS A 116 -6.59 3.81 15.66
C CYS A 116 -5.64 3.55 16.85
N PRO A 117 -4.50 4.25 16.92
CA PRO A 117 -3.55 4.06 18.00
C PRO A 117 -4.10 4.55 19.35
N ILE A 118 -3.71 3.86 20.40
CA ILE A 118 -3.99 4.18 21.80
C ILE A 118 -2.78 4.96 22.33
N SER A 119 -2.99 6.21 22.75
CA SER A 119 -1.91 7.02 23.35
C SER A 119 -1.68 6.69 24.82
N SER A 120 -0.52 7.10 25.36
CA SER A 120 -0.11 6.90 26.76
C SER A 120 -1.09 7.45 27.81
N LYS A 121 -1.93 8.44 27.46
CA LYS A 121 -2.98 8.98 28.33
C LYS A 121 -4.34 8.26 28.17
N HIS A 122 -4.36 7.04 27.63
CA HIS A 122 -5.57 6.31 27.25
C HIS A 122 -6.49 7.08 26.28
N ARG A 123 -5.99 8.15 25.65
CA ARG A 123 -6.71 8.88 24.60
C ARG A 123 -6.48 8.13 23.30
N PHE A 124 -7.54 7.56 22.74
CA PHE A 124 -7.50 6.99 21.41
C PHE A 124 -7.59 8.16 20.39
N ARG A 125 -6.63 8.26 19.48
CA ARG A 125 -6.62 9.33 18.46
C ARG A 125 -6.46 8.67 17.11
N CYS A 126 -7.52 8.71 16.30
CA CYS A 126 -7.44 8.26 14.92
C CYS A 126 -6.56 9.16 14.07
N LEU A 127 -6.08 8.60 12.97
CA LEU A 127 -5.50 9.39 11.89
C LEU A 127 -6.52 10.43 11.38
N GLY A 128 -6.00 11.59 10.97
CA GLY A 128 -6.82 12.72 10.54
C GLY A 128 -7.68 12.45 9.30
N ASN A 129 -8.49 13.45 8.92
CA ASN A 129 -9.45 13.33 7.81
C ASN A 129 -8.79 13.06 6.45
N SER A 130 -7.49 13.33 6.31
CA SER A 130 -6.72 13.03 5.10
C SER A 130 -6.38 11.54 4.93
N LYS A 131 -6.64 10.70 5.93
CA LYS A 131 -6.34 9.26 5.93
C LYS A 131 -7.63 8.45 5.98
N GLY A 132 -7.76 7.50 5.06
CA GLY A 132 -9.00 6.73 4.88
C GLY A 132 -10.14 7.58 4.32
N ARG A 133 -9.84 8.44 3.33
CA ARG A 133 -10.87 9.24 2.65
C ARG A 133 -11.78 8.30 1.85
N SER A 134 -13.07 8.58 1.86
CA SER A 134 -14.03 7.96 0.96
C SER A 134 -13.98 8.68 -0.37
N TYR A 135 -13.70 7.94 -1.43
CA TYR A 135 -13.71 8.45 -2.80
C TYR A 135 -14.70 7.63 -3.62
N GLN A 136 -15.07 8.14 -4.79
CA GLN A 136 -15.84 7.34 -5.73
C GLN A 136 -15.10 6.04 -6.03
N PRO A 137 -15.82 4.91 -6.20
CA PRO A 137 -15.19 3.68 -6.62
C PRO A 137 -14.48 3.87 -7.96
N MET A 138 -13.33 3.23 -8.12
CA MET A 138 -12.64 3.14 -9.40
C MET A 138 -13.53 2.42 -10.43
N SER A 139 -13.57 2.94 -11.66
CA SER A 139 -14.33 2.34 -12.76
C SER A 139 -13.84 0.92 -13.07
N SER A 140 -14.73 0.09 -13.63
CA SER A 140 -14.38 -1.27 -14.06
C SER A 140 -13.28 -1.25 -15.13
N GLN A 141 -13.36 -0.32 -16.09
CA GLN A 141 -12.37 -0.13 -17.14
C GLN A 141 -10.97 0.20 -16.57
N SER A 142 -10.88 1.13 -15.62
CA SER A 142 -9.62 1.44 -14.93
C SER A 142 -9.07 0.24 -14.15
N ARG A 143 -9.93 -0.52 -13.47
CA ARG A 143 -9.53 -1.71 -12.71
C ARG A 143 -8.98 -2.80 -13.62
N GLU A 144 -9.63 -3.05 -14.75
CA GLU A 144 -9.18 -4.01 -15.76
C GLU A 144 -7.83 -3.59 -16.36
N TYR A 145 -7.72 -2.31 -16.77
CA TYR A 145 -6.45 -1.75 -17.26
C TYR A 145 -5.31 -1.99 -16.26
N LEU A 146 -5.52 -1.66 -14.99
CA LEU A 146 -4.49 -1.79 -13.95
C LEU A 146 -4.15 -3.26 -13.65
N THR A 147 -5.14 -4.15 -13.71
CA THR A 147 -4.92 -5.58 -13.54
C THR A 147 -3.99 -6.10 -14.64
N ASN A 148 -4.25 -5.73 -15.90
CA ASN A 148 -3.40 -6.11 -17.03
C ASN A 148 -2.02 -5.44 -16.96
N TYR A 149 -1.98 -4.14 -16.62
CA TYR A 149 -0.74 -3.37 -16.49
C TYR A 149 0.21 -3.98 -15.44
N TYR A 150 -0.30 -4.36 -14.27
CA TYR A 150 0.53 -4.91 -13.19
C TYR A 150 0.73 -6.42 -13.25
N LEU A 151 0.11 -7.15 -14.19
CA LEU A 151 0.20 -8.61 -14.26
C LEU A 151 1.66 -9.11 -14.30
N SER A 152 2.48 -8.56 -15.21
CA SER A 152 3.89 -8.93 -15.32
C SER A 152 4.69 -8.50 -14.08
N HIS A 153 4.45 -7.30 -13.55
CA HIS A 153 5.10 -6.80 -12.34
C HIS A 153 4.80 -7.67 -11.12
N ASN A 154 3.55 -8.15 -10.98
CA ASN A 154 3.11 -9.02 -9.89
C ASN A 154 3.75 -10.40 -10.00
N ARG A 155 3.83 -10.99 -11.20
CA ARG A 155 4.55 -12.26 -11.41
C ARG A 155 6.03 -12.17 -11.02
N ILE A 156 6.67 -11.08 -11.40
CA ILE A 156 8.07 -10.82 -11.04
C ILE A 156 8.22 -10.64 -9.51
N LEU A 157 7.27 -9.97 -8.87
CA LEU A 157 7.25 -9.80 -7.42
C LEU A 157 7.05 -11.14 -6.71
N ILE A 158 6.12 -11.99 -7.14
CA ILE A 158 5.88 -13.32 -6.56
C ILE A 158 7.17 -14.14 -6.58
N LYS A 159 7.85 -14.20 -7.73
CA LYS A 159 9.14 -14.90 -7.86
C LYS A 159 10.17 -14.33 -6.88
N LEU A 160 10.35 -13.01 -6.88
CA LEU A 160 11.30 -12.34 -6.00
C LEU A 160 11.02 -12.62 -4.51
N LEU A 161 9.76 -12.55 -4.08
CA LEU A 161 9.40 -12.78 -2.68
C LEU A 161 9.69 -14.22 -2.27
N ARG A 162 9.40 -15.20 -3.14
CA ARG A 162 9.74 -16.62 -2.91
C ARG A 162 11.25 -16.85 -2.84
N ASP A 163 12.01 -16.29 -3.77
CA ASP A 163 13.47 -16.44 -3.83
C ASP A 163 14.16 -15.96 -2.53
N TYR A 164 13.57 -14.96 -1.85
CA TYR A 164 14.07 -14.42 -0.58
C TYR A 164 13.30 -14.90 0.67
N ASN A 165 12.44 -15.92 0.52
CA ASN A 165 11.63 -16.51 1.60
C ASN A 165 10.70 -15.52 2.33
N TYR A 166 10.16 -14.54 1.62
CA TYR A 166 9.09 -13.69 2.15
C TYR A 166 7.72 -14.35 1.94
N SER A 167 6.82 -14.12 2.90
CA SER A 167 5.40 -14.46 2.73
C SER A 167 4.77 -13.59 1.64
N LEU A 168 3.89 -14.19 0.84
CA LEU A 168 3.14 -13.46 -0.18
C LEU A 168 1.97 -12.70 0.49
N PRO A 169 1.78 -11.40 0.19
CA PRO A 169 0.58 -10.69 0.60
C PRO A 169 -0.68 -11.36 0.03
N SER A 170 -1.79 -11.35 0.79
CA SER A 170 -3.07 -11.96 0.41
C SER A 170 -3.63 -11.43 -0.90
N TRP A 171 -3.46 -10.14 -1.20
CA TRP A 171 -3.91 -9.54 -2.46
C TRP A 171 -3.11 -10.02 -3.69
N LEU A 172 -1.96 -10.67 -3.47
CA LEU A 172 -1.04 -11.15 -4.50
C LEU A 172 -1.13 -12.67 -4.71
N SER A 173 -1.61 -13.44 -3.74
CA SER A 173 -1.66 -14.91 -3.82
C SER A 173 -2.63 -15.45 -4.87
N ASP A 174 -3.60 -14.63 -5.29
CA ASP A 174 -4.74 -15.05 -6.14
C ASP A 174 -4.58 -14.59 -7.61
N LYS A 175 -3.37 -14.19 -8.05
CA LYS A 175 -3.11 -13.61 -9.39
C LYS A 175 -1.90 -14.20 -10.12
#